data_AF-A0A4P5SNK5-F1
#
_entry.id   AF-A0A4P5SNK5-F1
#
_cell.length_a   1.000
_cell.length_b   1.000
_cell.length_c   1.000
_cell.angle_alpha   90.00
_cell.angle_beta   90.00
_cell.angle_gamma   90.00
#
_symmetry.space_group_name_H-M   'P 1'
#
loop_
_entity.id
_entity.type
_entity.pdbx_description
1 polymer ?
#
loop_
_entity_poly.entity_id
_entity_poly.type
_entity_poly.pdbx_seq_one_letter_code
_entity_poly.pdbx_strand_id
1 'polypeptide(L)'
;MNNKMAEDTLALQAILQEIIFKNGSVTRADYEKFWSKAGVSSATDKERVIASTKKSFVLMQEYTKEIWICAEKAWLSSKKLPCTKANEIIDRMKKISGMQEQQELYRLIEKTYDEILYAAANKTPLKSPQNNTSSNLSLESIRIYRKSIEDSLEKINKVLSVEFVE
;
A
#
# COMPACT_ATOMS: atom_id res chain seq x y z
N MET A 1 -1.08 3.71 -28.10
CA MET A 1 -2.13 3.12 -27.23
C MET A 1 -1.71 2.94 -25.77
N ASN A 2 -0.53 3.42 -25.33
CA ASN A 2 -0.03 3.18 -23.96
C ASN A 2 -0.50 4.19 -22.91
N ASN A 3 -0.91 5.41 -23.30
CA ASN A 3 -1.32 6.44 -22.34
C ASN A 3 -2.69 6.18 -21.70
N LYS A 4 -3.64 5.59 -22.43
CA LYS A 4 -5.00 5.36 -21.94
C LYS A 4 -5.04 4.35 -20.78
N MET A 5 -4.30 3.24 -20.87
CA MET A 5 -4.22 2.26 -19.79
C MET A 5 -3.53 2.80 -18.52
N ALA A 6 -2.54 3.68 -18.67
CA ALA A 6 -1.87 4.32 -17.54
C ALA A 6 -2.78 5.33 -16.84
N GLU A 7 -3.51 6.14 -17.60
CA GLU A 7 -4.52 7.08 -17.10
C GLU A 7 -5.67 6.36 -16.39
N ASP A 8 -6.18 5.27 -16.97
CA ASP A 8 -7.24 4.45 -16.37
C ASP A 8 -6.77 3.80 -15.06
N THR A 9 -5.50 3.39 -14.98
CA THR A 9 -4.90 2.81 -13.76
C THR A 9 -4.78 3.85 -12.63
N LEU A 10 -4.35 5.08 -12.96
CA LEU A 10 -4.25 6.18 -11.99
C LEU A 10 -5.63 6.63 -11.50
N ALA A 11 -6.63 6.69 -12.39
CA ALA A 11 -8.00 7.02 -12.03
C ALA A 11 -8.63 5.98 -11.08
N LEU A 12 -8.32 4.69 -11.27
CA LEU A 12 -8.77 3.62 -10.38
C LEU A 12 -8.09 3.67 -9.02
N GLN A 13 -6.79 4.01 -8.98
CA GLN A 13 -6.07 4.20 -7.72
C GLN A 13 -6.64 5.38 -6.92
N ALA A 14 -7.02 6.48 -7.58
CA ALA A 14 -7.65 7.63 -6.91
C ALA A 14 -8.99 7.25 -6.24
N ILE A 15 -9.85 6.46 -6.91
CA ILE A 15 -11.10 6.00 -6.29
C ILE A 15 -10.83 5.07 -5.11
N LEU A 16 -9.86 4.15 -5.24
CA LEU A 16 -9.49 3.29 -4.12
C LEU A 16 -9.01 4.13 -2.93
N GLN A 17 -8.20 5.17 -3.17
CA GLN A 17 -7.77 6.10 -2.12
C GLN A 17 -8.96 6.79 -1.46
N GLU A 18 -9.92 7.32 -2.23
CA GLU A 18 -11.15 7.91 -1.68
C GLU A 18 -11.91 6.93 -0.77
N ILE A 19 -12.08 5.68 -1.20
CA ILE A 19 -12.78 4.65 -0.42
C ILE A 19 -12.01 4.30 0.85
N ILE A 20 -10.68 4.21 0.76
CA ILE A 20 -9.81 3.90 1.90
C ILE A 20 -9.92 4.99 2.98
N PHE A 21 -9.88 6.26 2.58
CA PHE A 21 -9.90 7.41 3.49
C PHE A 21 -11.29 7.75 4.05
N LYS A 22 -12.36 7.20 3.46
CA LYS A 22 -13.73 7.35 3.98
C LYS A 22 -13.88 6.64 5.32
N ASN A 23 -14.57 7.25 6.28
CA ASN A 23 -14.93 6.60 7.54
C ASN A 23 -16.00 5.52 7.34
N GLY A 24 -15.89 4.40 8.06
CA GLY A 24 -16.86 3.30 8.03
C GLY A 24 -16.50 2.16 7.07
N SER A 25 -17.47 1.25 6.87
CA SER A 25 -17.35 0.10 5.96
C SER A 25 -17.55 0.50 4.50
N VAL A 26 -17.05 -0.34 3.59
CA VAL A 26 -17.31 -0.20 2.15
C VAL A 26 -18.80 -0.42 1.90
N THR A 27 -19.46 0.57 1.31
CA THR A 27 -20.87 0.47 0.93
C THR A 27 -21.02 -0.07 -0.48
N ARG A 28 -22.23 -0.56 -0.83
CA ARG A 28 -22.55 -0.97 -2.20
C ARG A 28 -22.33 0.17 -3.21
N ALA A 29 -22.64 1.41 -2.82
CA ALA A 29 -22.40 2.59 -3.66
C ALA A 29 -20.91 2.82 -3.93
N ASP A 30 -20.03 2.59 -2.95
CA ASP A 30 -18.58 2.70 -3.14
C ASP A 30 -18.08 1.62 -4.12
N TYR A 31 -18.58 0.38 -3.98
CA TYR A 31 -18.29 -0.73 -4.87
C TYR A 31 -18.74 -0.44 -6.32
N GLU A 32 -19.99 -0.01 -6.51
CA GLU A 32 -20.56 0.30 -7.82
C GLU A 32 -19.84 1.49 -8.47
N LYS A 33 -19.48 2.51 -7.70
CA LYS A 33 -18.69 3.66 -8.19
C LYS A 33 -17.33 3.20 -8.75
N PHE A 34 -16.63 2.32 -8.05
CA PHE A 34 -15.35 1.78 -8.51
C PHE A 34 -15.51 1.02 -9.84
N TRP A 35 -16.46 0.08 -9.91
CA TRP A 35 -16.66 -0.74 -11.10
C TRP A 35 -17.21 0.02 -12.30
N SER A 36 -18.07 1.01 -12.06
CA SER A 36 -18.54 1.95 -13.08
C SER A 36 -17.38 2.74 -13.68
N LYS A 37 -16.45 3.24 -12.85
CA LYS A 37 -15.26 3.94 -13.34
C LYS A 37 -14.30 3.02 -14.10
N ALA A 38 -14.15 1.78 -13.64
CA ALA A 38 -13.35 0.78 -14.34
C ALA A 38 -13.90 0.45 -15.73
N GLY A 39 -15.17 0.78 -16.01
CA GLY A 39 -15.80 0.55 -17.30
C GLY A 39 -15.99 -0.93 -17.59
N VAL A 40 -16.07 -1.77 -16.55
CA VAL A 40 -16.20 -3.22 -16.68
C VAL A 40 -17.44 -3.72 -15.95
N SER A 41 -18.18 -4.62 -16.59
CA SER A 41 -19.40 -5.21 -16.05
C SER A 41 -19.38 -6.73 -16.03
N SER A 42 -18.55 -7.37 -16.85
CA SER A 42 -18.42 -8.84 -16.89
C SER A 42 -17.54 -9.37 -15.76
N ALA A 43 -17.85 -10.55 -15.23
CA ALA A 43 -17.05 -11.20 -14.19
C ALA A 43 -15.58 -11.38 -14.62
N THR A 44 -15.35 -11.80 -15.86
CA THR A 44 -14.01 -12.03 -16.43
C THR A 44 -13.20 -10.74 -16.59
N ASP A 45 -13.83 -9.61 -16.91
CA ASP A 45 -13.15 -8.32 -16.93
C ASP A 45 -12.80 -7.87 -15.51
N LYS A 46 -13.72 -8.05 -14.55
CA LYS A 46 -13.47 -7.76 -13.14
C LYS A 46 -12.29 -8.56 -12.60
N GLU A 47 -12.21 -9.85 -12.90
CA GLU A 47 -11.09 -10.71 -12.51
C GLU A 47 -9.74 -10.19 -13.05
N ARG A 48 -9.71 -9.72 -14.30
CA ARG A 48 -8.51 -9.12 -14.90
C ARG A 48 -8.09 -7.84 -14.20
N VAL A 49 -9.04 -6.95 -13.91
CA VAL A 49 -8.79 -5.73 -13.14
C VAL A 49 -8.27 -6.07 -11.75
N ILE A 50 -8.95 -6.99 -11.03
CA ILE A 50 -8.52 -7.47 -9.70
C ILE A 50 -7.10 -8.00 -9.75
N ALA A 51 -6.77 -8.87 -10.71
CA ALA A 51 -5.45 -9.45 -10.83
C ALA A 51 -4.37 -8.38 -11.08
N SER A 52 -4.66 -7.38 -11.93
CA SER A 52 -3.76 -6.27 -12.21
C SER A 52 -3.55 -5.37 -10.98
N THR A 53 -4.63 -4.95 -10.31
CA THR A 53 -4.57 -4.11 -9.11
C THR A 53 -3.90 -4.84 -7.95
N LYS A 54 -4.11 -6.16 -7.81
CA LYS A 54 -3.45 -6.98 -6.78
C LYS A 54 -1.94 -7.06 -6.98
N LYS A 55 -1.47 -7.17 -8.22
CA LYS A 55 -0.03 -7.24 -8.55
C LYS A 55 0.71 -5.92 -8.39
N SER A 56 0.00 -4.80 -8.26
CA SER A 56 0.59 -3.47 -8.17
C SER A 56 0.23 -2.80 -6.84
N PHE A 57 -0.96 -2.21 -6.77
CA PHE A 57 -1.40 -1.39 -5.65
C PHE A 57 -1.52 -2.17 -4.34
N VAL A 58 -2.20 -3.34 -4.35
CA VAL A 58 -2.37 -4.15 -3.12
C VAL A 58 -1.02 -4.62 -2.60
N LEU A 59 -0.14 -5.09 -3.50
CA LEU A 59 1.19 -5.57 -3.12
C LEU A 59 2.04 -4.47 -2.46
N MET A 60 1.91 -3.21 -2.90
CA MET A 60 2.54 -2.06 -2.24
C MET A 60 1.98 -1.80 -0.83
N GLN A 61 0.67 -1.93 -0.66
CA GLN A 61 0.03 -1.77 0.66
C GLN A 61 0.44 -2.91 1.61
N GLU A 62 0.53 -4.15 1.11
CA GLU A 62 1.05 -5.30 1.86
C GLU A 62 2.51 -5.10 2.27
N TYR A 63 3.35 -4.61 1.36
CA TYR A 63 4.74 -4.25 1.67
C TYR A 63 4.81 -3.21 2.79
N THR A 64 4.03 -2.13 2.67
CA THR A 64 3.97 -1.07 3.68
C THR A 64 3.55 -1.63 5.04
N LYS A 65 2.53 -2.51 5.09
CA LYS A 65 2.11 -3.19 6.32
C LYS A 65 3.25 -3.97 6.97
N GLU A 66 3.99 -4.77 6.20
CA GLU A 66 5.09 -5.58 6.72
C GLU A 66 6.24 -4.71 7.25
N ILE A 67 6.51 -3.55 6.63
CA ILE A 67 7.45 -2.56 7.17
C ILE A 67 7.01 -2.06 8.55
N TRP A 68 5.74 -1.74 8.75
CA TRP A 68 5.26 -1.27 10.06
C TRP A 68 5.22 -2.37 11.11
N ILE A 69 4.95 -3.62 10.73
CA ILE A 69 5.14 -4.79 11.61
C ILE A 69 6.60 -4.89 12.05
N CYS A 70 7.52 -4.72 11.11
CA CYS A 70 8.94 -4.68 11.41
C CYS A 70 9.35 -3.51 12.30
N ALA A 71 8.80 -2.32 12.06
CA ALA A 71 9.06 -1.14 12.88
C ALA A 71 8.62 -1.37 14.33
N GLU A 72 7.46 -2.00 14.57
CA GLU A 72 7.04 -2.38 15.91
C GLU A 72 8.03 -3.34 16.57
N LYS A 73 8.46 -4.40 15.86
CA LYS A 73 9.46 -5.35 16.38
C LYS A 73 10.80 -4.67 16.66
N ALA A 74 11.23 -3.75 15.79
CA ALA A 74 12.46 -3.00 15.94
C ALA A 74 12.40 -2.06 17.16
N TRP A 75 11.25 -1.40 17.37
CA TRP A 75 10.99 -0.57 18.54
C TRP A 75 11.07 -1.37 19.84
N LEU A 76 10.38 -2.52 19.90
CA LEU A 76 10.32 -3.37 21.09
C LEU A 76 11.68 -3.98 21.43
N SER A 77 12.45 -4.37 20.42
CA SER A 77 13.79 -4.96 20.61
C SER A 77 14.92 -3.92 20.67
N SER A 78 14.63 -2.65 20.36
CA SER A 78 15.62 -1.57 20.20
C SER A 78 16.78 -1.95 19.26
N LYS A 79 16.47 -2.72 18.20
CA LYS A 79 17.43 -3.23 17.21
C LYS A 79 16.75 -3.32 15.84
N LYS A 80 17.50 -3.03 14.77
CA LYS A 80 17.00 -3.29 13.41
C LYS A 80 17.01 -4.81 13.18
N LEU A 81 15.82 -5.38 12.98
CA LEU A 81 15.66 -6.80 12.67
C LEU A 81 15.44 -7.00 11.17
N PRO A 82 15.83 -8.15 10.61
CA PRO A 82 15.53 -8.48 9.22
C PRO A 82 14.02 -8.48 8.93
N CYS A 83 13.63 -7.87 7.82
CA CYS A 83 12.24 -7.78 7.36
C CYS A 83 11.98 -8.74 6.21
N THR A 84 12.16 -10.04 6.44
CA THR A 84 12.11 -11.08 5.41
C THR A 84 10.88 -11.01 4.52
N LYS A 85 9.67 -10.90 5.11
CA LYS A 85 8.42 -10.79 4.34
C LYS A 85 8.35 -9.52 3.48
N ALA A 86 8.78 -8.38 4.02
CA ALA A 86 8.81 -7.14 3.25
C ALA A 86 9.79 -7.25 2.06
N ASN A 87 10.95 -7.87 2.29
CA ASN A 87 11.96 -8.13 1.26
C ASN A 87 11.41 -9.05 0.14
N GLU A 88 10.72 -10.13 0.51
CA GLU A 88 10.06 -11.02 -0.46
C GLU A 88 9.04 -10.29 -1.33
N ILE A 89 8.25 -9.39 -0.72
CA ILE A 89 7.24 -8.61 -1.45
C ILE A 89 7.90 -7.63 -2.42
N ILE A 90 8.87 -6.83 -1.97
CA ILE A 90 9.51 -5.83 -2.85
C ILE A 90 10.31 -6.50 -3.98
N ASP A 91 10.95 -7.65 -3.72
CA ASP A 91 11.61 -8.44 -4.76
C ASP A 91 10.63 -8.96 -5.80
N ARG A 92 9.43 -9.38 -5.37
CA ARG A 92 8.36 -9.76 -6.30
C ARG A 92 7.89 -8.57 -7.12
N MET A 93 7.72 -7.39 -6.53
CA MET A 93 7.34 -6.16 -7.25
C MET A 93 8.38 -5.79 -8.30
N LYS A 94 9.66 -5.81 -7.94
CA LYS A 94 10.79 -5.58 -8.87
C LYS A 94 10.82 -6.58 -10.02
N LYS A 95 10.47 -7.86 -9.79
CA LYS A 95 10.39 -8.86 -10.86
C LYS A 95 9.23 -8.62 -11.82
N ILE A 96 8.11 -8.08 -11.33
CA ILE A 96 6.91 -7.81 -12.14
C ILE A 96 7.10 -6.56 -13.01
N SER A 97 7.76 -5.52 -12.50
CA SER A 97 7.88 -4.23 -13.17
C SER A 97 8.69 -4.26 -14.46
N GLY A 98 9.82 -4.97 -14.49
CA GLY A 98 10.72 -5.09 -15.65
C GLY A 98 11.33 -3.79 -16.20
N MET A 99 10.83 -2.61 -15.79
CA MET A 99 11.20 -1.28 -16.28
C MET A 99 12.13 -0.56 -15.31
N GLN A 100 13.17 0.10 -15.84
CA GLN A 100 14.19 0.80 -15.05
C GLN A 100 13.61 1.90 -14.15
N GLU A 101 12.68 2.72 -14.65
CA GLU A 101 12.05 3.81 -13.88
C GLU A 101 11.30 3.29 -12.64
N GLN A 102 10.63 2.14 -12.75
CA GLN A 102 9.94 1.51 -11.63
C GLN A 102 10.93 0.91 -10.61
N GLN A 103 12.12 0.48 -11.06
CA GLN A 103 13.19 0.04 -10.15
C GLN A 103 13.75 1.20 -9.32
N GLU A 104 13.90 2.39 -9.91
CA GLU A 104 14.34 3.59 -9.19
C GLU A 104 13.32 4.01 -8.12
N LEU A 105 12.03 3.96 -8.45
CA LEU A 105 10.96 4.18 -7.48
C LEU A 105 11.04 3.19 -6.32
N TYR A 106 11.24 1.89 -6.60
CA TYR A 106 11.36 0.88 -5.54
C TYR A 106 12.56 1.11 -4.64
N ARG A 107 13.72 1.51 -5.19
CA ARG A 107 14.90 1.86 -4.37
C ARG A 107 14.64 3.05 -3.46
N LEU A 108 13.94 4.08 -3.95
CA LEU A 108 13.58 5.24 -3.14
C LEU A 108 12.66 4.83 -1.99
N ILE A 109 11.67 4.00 -2.29
CA ILE A 109 10.74 3.45 -1.30
C ILE A 109 11.48 2.62 -0.24
N GLU A 110 12.37 1.72 -0.64
CA GLU A 110 13.20 0.93 0.28
C GLU A 110 14.02 1.83 1.21
N LYS A 111 14.63 2.89 0.67
CA LYS A 111 15.39 3.86 1.46
C LYS A 111 14.50 4.55 2.50
N THR A 112 13.32 5.04 2.10
CA THR A 112 12.37 5.67 3.03
C THR A 112 11.96 4.72 4.14
N TYR A 113 11.71 3.45 3.83
CA TYR A 113 11.33 2.48 4.86
C TYR A 113 12.51 2.04 5.74
N ASP A 114 13.73 2.00 5.22
CA ASP A 114 14.94 1.79 6.02
C ASP A 114 15.12 2.89 7.07
N GLU A 115 14.79 4.14 6.73
CA GLU A 115 14.79 5.27 7.67
C GLU A 115 13.73 5.09 8.77
N ILE A 116 12.54 4.58 8.45
CA ILE A 116 11.51 4.23 9.44
C ILE A 116 12.02 3.16 10.41
N LEU A 117 12.62 2.08 9.87
CA LEU A 117 13.15 0.99 10.69
C LEU A 117 14.30 1.44 11.58
N TYR A 118 15.19 2.30 11.05
CA TYR A 118 16.26 2.90 11.83
C TYR A 118 15.71 3.78 12.96
N ALA A 119 14.74 4.66 12.64
CA ALA A 119 14.11 5.54 13.62
C ALA A 119 13.40 4.74 14.73
N ALA A 120 12.71 3.66 14.36
CA ALA A 120 12.06 2.77 15.32
C ALA A 120 13.06 2.05 16.23
N ALA A 121 14.12 1.47 15.66
CA ALA A 121 15.15 0.76 16.42
C ALA A 121 15.87 1.67 17.43
N ASN A 122 16.17 2.91 17.03
CA ASN A 122 16.93 3.86 17.84
C ASN A 122 16.05 4.84 18.64
N LYS A 123 14.72 4.76 18.49
CA LYS A 123 13.73 5.67 19.08
C LYS A 123 14.03 7.14 18.78
N THR A 124 14.53 7.40 17.57
CA THR A 124 14.84 8.75 17.10
C THR A 124 13.68 9.31 16.28
N PRO A 125 13.56 10.64 16.16
CA PRO A 125 12.56 11.25 15.28
C PRO A 125 12.74 10.78 13.82
N LEU A 126 11.63 10.56 13.13
CA LEU A 126 11.64 10.31 11.70
C LEU A 126 11.77 11.66 10.97
N LYS A 127 12.83 11.82 10.18
CA LYS A 127 12.99 13.01 9.34
C LYS A 127 12.19 12.80 8.06
N SER A 128 11.26 13.70 7.76
CA SER A 128 10.60 13.69 6.45
C SER A 128 11.60 14.17 5.39
N PRO A 129 11.74 13.48 4.25
CA PRO A 129 12.57 13.95 3.15
C PRO A 129 12.01 15.20 2.46
N GLN A 130 10.72 15.53 2.67
CA GLN A 130 10.03 16.61 1.94
C GLN A 130 9.84 17.88 2.76
N ASN A 131 9.88 17.81 4.09
CA ASN A 131 9.77 18.96 4.98
C ASN A 131 10.63 18.73 6.22
N ASN A 132 11.32 19.77 6.73
CA ASN A 132 12.15 19.70 7.95
C ASN A 132 11.36 19.41 9.26
N THR A 133 10.10 18.96 9.15
CA THR A 133 9.27 18.53 10.25
C THR A 133 9.69 17.11 10.66
N SER A 134 10.26 16.99 11.86
CA SER A 134 10.51 15.69 12.48
C SER A 134 9.26 15.23 13.22
N SER A 135 8.74 14.06 12.88
CA SER A 135 7.71 13.41 13.70
C SER A 135 8.39 12.53 14.75
N ASN A 136 8.02 12.70 16.02
CA ASN A 136 8.45 11.76 17.05
C ASN A 136 7.72 10.45 16.82
N LEU A 137 8.46 9.43 16.41
CA LEU A 137 7.94 8.08 16.31
C LEU A 137 7.69 7.55 17.72
N SER A 138 6.54 6.93 17.95
CA SER A 138 6.20 6.25 19.20
C SER A 138 5.63 4.88 18.90
N LEU A 139 5.64 3.98 19.88
CA LEU A 139 5.00 2.67 19.72
C LEU A 139 3.52 2.81 19.35
N GLU A 140 2.84 3.79 19.93
CA GLU A 140 1.44 4.07 19.65
C GLU A 140 1.25 4.54 18.20
N SER A 141 2.06 5.50 17.72
CA SER A 141 1.93 5.95 16.34
C SER A 141 2.25 4.84 15.34
N ILE A 142 3.27 3.99 15.61
CA ILE A 142 3.56 2.80 14.81
C ILE A 142 2.34 1.88 14.71
N ARG A 143 1.65 1.62 15.83
CA ARG A 143 0.46 0.77 15.87
C ARG A 143 -0.72 1.38 15.13
N ILE A 144 -0.95 2.68 15.30
CA ILE A 144 -1.99 3.42 14.58
C ILE A 144 -1.76 3.34 13.07
N TYR A 145 -0.52 3.60 12.60
CA TYR A 145 -0.20 3.50 11.18
C TYR A 145 -0.38 2.09 10.64
N ARG A 146 0.10 1.06 11.35
CA ARG A 146 -0.14 -0.34 10.95
C ARG A 146 -1.63 -0.64 10.82
N LYS A 147 -2.42 -0.31 11.85
CA LYS A 147 -3.85 -0.58 11.88
C LYS A 147 -4.57 0.12 10.73
N SER A 148 -4.21 1.37 10.44
CA SER A 148 -4.75 2.13 9.31
C SER A 148 -4.49 1.43 7.97
N ILE A 149 -3.31 0.84 7.77
CA ILE A 149 -3.00 0.09 6.54
C ILE A 149 -3.77 -1.23 6.50
N GLU A 150 -3.91 -1.93 7.63
CA GLU A 150 -4.73 -3.15 7.72
C GLU A 150 -6.19 -2.88 7.36
N ASP A 151 -6.77 -1.80 7.90
CA ASP A 151 -8.13 -1.35 7.58
C ASP A 151 -8.26 -0.96 6.11
N SER A 152 -7.24 -0.29 5.56
CA SER A 152 -7.18 0.06 4.15
C SER A 152 -7.19 -1.19 3.27
N LEU A 153 -6.37 -2.19 3.60
CA LEU A 153 -6.31 -3.46 2.89
C LEU A 153 -7.63 -4.23 2.95
N GLU A 154 -8.32 -4.22 4.08
CA GLU A 154 -9.65 -4.83 4.20
C GLU A 154 -10.64 -4.16 3.24
N LYS A 155 -10.69 -2.82 3.24
CA LYS A 155 -11.56 -2.06 2.33
C LYS A 155 -11.22 -2.32 0.88
N ILE A 156 -9.93 -2.32 0.51
CA ILE A 156 -9.49 -2.63 -0.86
C ILE A 156 -9.96 -4.02 -1.27
N ASN A 157 -9.79 -5.03 -0.40
CA ASN A 157 -10.21 -6.39 -0.70
C ASN A 157 -11.73 -6.54 -0.84
N LYS A 158 -12.52 -5.76 -0.09
CA LYS A 158 -13.99 -5.70 -0.25
C LYS A 158 -14.42 -5.05 -1.57
N VAL A 159 -13.69 -4.05 -2.06
CA VAL A 159 -13.98 -3.45 -3.37
C VAL A 159 -13.54 -4.36 -4.52
N LEU A 160 -12.36 -4.99 -4.37
CA LEU A 160 -11.74 -5.88 -5.36
C LEU A 160 -12.30 -7.31 -5.30
N SER A 161 -13.62 -7.43 -5.31
CA SER A 161 -14.37 -8.67 -5.42
C SER A 161 -15.24 -8.68 -6.67
N VAL A 162 -15.46 -9.86 -7.24
CA VAL A 162 -16.30 -10.03 -8.45
C VAL A 162 -17.74 -9.61 -8.16
N GLU A 163 -18.19 -9.83 -6.93
CA GLU A 163 -19.52 -9.46 -6.41
C GLU A 163 -19.37 -8.70 -5.10
N PHE A 164 -20.33 -7.83 -4.79
CA PHE A 164 -20.35 -7.12 -3.52
C PHE A 164 -20.67 -8.10 -2.38
N VAL A 165 -19.81 -8.13 -1.37
CA VAL A 165 -19.99 -8.93 -0.14
C VAL A 165 -20.21 -7.96 1.02
N GLU A 166 -21.33 -8.12 1.72
CA GLU A 166 -21.71 -7.30 2.88
C GLU A 166 -20.85 -7.57 4.12
#